data_AF-A0A924WET1-F1
#
_entry.id   AF-A0A924WET1-F1
#
_cell.length_a   1.000
_cell.length_b   1.000
_cell.length_c   1.000
_cell.angle_alpha   90.00
_cell.angle_beta   90.00
_cell.angle_gamma   90.00
#
_symmetry.space_group_name_H-M   'P 1'
#
loop_
_entity.id
_entity.type
_entity.pdbx_description
1 polymer ?
#
loop_
_entity_poly.entity_id
_entity_poly.type
_entity_poly.pdbx_seq_one_letter_code
_entity_poly.pdbx_strand_id
1 'polypeptide(L)'
;MRKLIILFFLPNLLFSQNNPLDSLERVFTVEPSDLQKLELLSQMTGIAFGQDFKLALGYAKRGVALAEKTGDKDWQPKFYEMQGRMHANLSQLDSAMCFLTKRWPATQQWATKRARLLPISKLPGSTNADEK
;
A
#
# COMPACT_ATOMS: atom_id res chain seq x y z
N MET A 1 -6.01 -45.79 -49.81
CA MET A 1 -5.22 -45.09 -48.77
C MET A 1 -5.62 -43.62 -48.73
N ARG A 2 -6.26 -43.13 -47.66
CA ARG A 2 -6.06 -41.73 -47.25
C ARG A 2 -6.40 -41.57 -45.77
N LYS A 3 -5.45 -40.96 -45.08
CA LYS A 3 -5.30 -40.93 -43.63
C LYS A 3 -6.37 -40.08 -42.97
N LEU A 4 -6.85 -40.58 -41.85
CA LEU A 4 -7.62 -39.89 -40.81
C LEU A 4 -6.77 -38.74 -40.24
N ILE A 5 -7.33 -37.53 -40.12
CA ILE A 5 -6.76 -36.46 -39.30
C ILE A 5 -7.80 -36.14 -38.22
N ILE A 6 -7.60 -36.72 -37.03
CA ILE A 6 -8.30 -36.33 -35.81
C ILE A 6 -7.67 -35.02 -35.34
N LEU A 7 -8.43 -33.93 -35.41
CA LEU A 7 -8.06 -32.66 -34.81
C LEU A 7 -8.21 -32.79 -33.29
N PHE A 8 -7.09 -33.08 -32.63
CA PHE A 8 -6.97 -33.13 -31.18
C PHE A 8 -7.09 -31.69 -30.64
N PHE A 9 -8.30 -31.27 -30.27
CA PHE A 9 -8.49 -30.11 -29.40
C PHE A 9 -7.89 -30.48 -28.04
N LEU A 10 -6.65 -30.08 -27.77
CA LEU A 10 -6.14 -30.06 -26.40
C LEU A 10 -7.00 -29.06 -25.62
N PRO A 11 -7.82 -29.46 -24.62
CA PRO A 11 -8.23 -28.51 -23.62
C PRO A 11 -6.94 -28.07 -22.94
N ASN A 12 -6.58 -26.80 -23.12
CA ASN A 12 -5.45 -26.22 -22.41
C ASN A 12 -5.68 -26.51 -20.91
N LEU A 13 -4.86 -27.40 -20.38
CA LEU A 13 -4.61 -27.54 -18.96
C LEU A 13 -3.94 -26.24 -18.50
N LEU A 14 -4.71 -25.16 -18.46
CA LEU A 14 -4.33 -23.93 -17.78
C LEU A 14 -4.53 -24.22 -16.29
N PHE A 15 -3.56 -24.92 -15.72
CA PHE A 15 -3.35 -24.91 -14.29
C PHE A 15 -3.31 -23.44 -13.87
N SER A 16 -4.34 -23.00 -13.15
CA SER A 16 -4.30 -21.79 -12.34
C SER A 16 -3.10 -21.94 -11.42
N GLN A 17 -1.99 -21.29 -11.76
CA GLN A 17 -0.82 -21.24 -10.90
C GLN A 17 -1.31 -20.61 -9.59
N ASN A 18 -1.17 -21.32 -8.47
CA ASN A 18 -1.60 -20.85 -7.15
C ASN A 18 -1.11 -19.41 -6.96
N ASN A 19 -2.04 -18.45 -6.81
CA ASN A 19 -1.65 -17.06 -6.61
C ASN A 19 -0.87 -17.01 -5.27
N PRO A 20 0.35 -16.44 -5.24
CA PRO A 20 1.12 -16.33 -4.00
C PRO A 20 0.31 -15.65 -2.88
N LEU A 21 -0.60 -14.73 -3.22
CA LEU A 21 -1.51 -14.09 -2.26
C LEU A 21 -2.48 -15.08 -1.62
N ASP A 22 -3.03 -16.05 -2.36
CA ASP A 22 -3.96 -17.06 -1.80
C ASP A 22 -3.25 -17.98 -0.79
N SER A 23 -1.97 -18.24 -1.03
CA SER A 23 -1.15 -19.02 -0.11
C SER A 23 -0.83 -18.23 1.15
N LEU A 24 -0.46 -16.95 1.01
CA LEU A 24 -0.18 -16.07 2.14
C LEU A 24 -1.44 -15.79 2.98
N GLU A 25 -2.60 -15.62 2.36
CA GLU A 25 -3.86 -15.41 3.09
C GLU A 25 -4.23 -16.63 3.94
N ARG A 26 -4.04 -17.85 3.42
CA ARG A 26 -4.23 -19.08 4.20
C ARG A 26 -3.32 -19.12 5.42
N VAL A 27 -2.03 -18.80 5.25
CA VAL A 27 -1.07 -18.74 6.37
C VAL A 27 -1.51 -17.67 7.38
N PHE A 28 -1.93 -16.49 6.91
CA PHE A 28 -2.40 -15.39 7.75
C PHE A 28 -3.57 -15.80 8.67
N THR A 29 -4.51 -16.60 8.17
CA THR A 29 -5.71 -16.99 8.94
C THR A 29 -5.41 -17.88 10.14
N VAL A 30 -4.34 -18.66 10.08
CA VAL A 30 -3.97 -19.63 11.13
C VAL A 30 -2.81 -19.16 12.01
N GLU A 31 -2.10 -18.10 11.61
CA GLU A 31 -0.93 -17.59 12.34
C GLU A 31 -1.33 -16.92 13.67
N PRO A 32 -0.86 -17.41 14.84
CA PRO A 32 -1.19 -16.80 16.12
C PRO A 32 -0.38 -15.53 16.44
N SER A 33 0.84 -15.38 15.92
CA SER A 33 1.73 -14.26 16.24
C SER A 33 1.34 -12.99 15.49
N ASP A 34 1.04 -11.92 16.22
CA ASP A 34 0.74 -10.63 15.62
C ASP A 34 1.95 -10.06 14.83
N LEU A 35 3.17 -10.31 15.29
CA LEU A 35 4.39 -9.92 14.56
C LEU A 35 4.47 -10.62 13.20
N GLN A 36 4.19 -11.92 13.15
CA GLN A 36 4.21 -12.67 11.89
C GLN A 36 3.05 -12.27 10.98
N LYS A 37 1.88 -11.95 11.54
CA LYS A 37 0.76 -11.38 10.78
C LYS A 37 1.13 -10.04 10.14
N LEU A 38 1.85 -9.18 10.84
CA LEU A 38 2.36 -7.91 10.29
C LEU A 38 3.34 -8.17 9.13
N GLU A 39 4.26 -9.12 9.28
CA GLU A 39 5.18 -9.51 8.21
C GLU A 39 4.45 -10.05 6.97
N LEU A 40 3.46 -10.94 7.16
CA LEU A 40 2.62 -11.46 6.08
C LEU A 40 1.84 -10.34 5.37
N LEU A 41 1.28 -9.39 6.11
CA LEU A 41 0.56 -8.24 5.54
C LEU A 41 1.49 -7.32 4.74
N SER A 42 2.74 -7.16 5.17
CA SER A 42 3.76 -6.43 4.43
C SER A 42 4.08 -7.10 3.10
N GLN A 43 4.28 -8.43 3.12
CA GLN A 43 4.55 -9.23 1.91
C GLN A 43 3.36 -9.20 0.94
N MET A 44 2.14 -9.41 1.43
CA MET A 44 0.93 -9.36 0.60
C MET A 44 0.74 -7.96 -0.01
N THR A 45 1.00 -6.90 0.76
CA THR A 45 0.96 -5.52 0.24
C THR A 45 1.99 -5.33 -0.87
N GLY A 46 3.22 -5.81 -0.69
CA GLY A 46 4.29 -5.71 -1.69
C GLY A 46 3.99 -6.46 -2.99
N ILE A 47 3.46 -7.68 -2.89
CA ILE A 47 3.05 -8.48 -4.05
C ILE A 47 1.88 -7.80 -4.78
N ALA A 48 0.84 -7.41 -4.03
CA ALA A 48 -0.33 -6.76 -4.60
C ALA A 48 0.01 -5.39 -5.21
N PHE A 49 1.02 -4.67 -4.72
CA PHE A 49 1.46 -3.38 -5.28
C PHE A 49 1.86 -3.49 -6.75
N GLY A 50 2.47 -4.60 -7.16
CA GLY A 50 2.84 -4.85 -8.55
C GLY A 50 1.67 -5.28 -9.45
N GLN A 51 0.46 -5.44 -8.91
CA GLN A 51 -0.68 -6.05 -9.60
C GLN A 51 -1.93 -5.16 -9.56
N ASP A 52 -2.37 -4.76 -8.36
CA ASP A 52 -3.59 -3.99 -8.13
C ASP A 52 -3.43 -3.12 -6.86
N PHE A 53 -3.38 -1.81 -7.04
CA PHE A 53 -3.24 -0.86 -5.94
C PHE A 53 -4.43 -0.85 -4.97
N LYS A 54 -5.65 -1.23 -5.39
CA LYS A 54 -6.79 -1.35 -4.50
C LYS A 54 -6.65 -2.56 -3.59
N LEU A 55 -6.17 -3.68 -4.13
CA LEU A 55 -5.89 -4.87 -3.35
C LEU A 55 -4.74 -4.63 -2.36
N ALA A 56 -3.65 -4.01 -2.82
CA ALA A 56 -2.54 -3.61 -1.98
C ALA A 56 -2.96 -2.65 -0.86
N LEU A 57 -3.85 -1.70 -1.15
CA LEU A 57 -4.45 -0.82 -0.16
C LEU A 57 -5.24 -1.59 0.90
N GLY A 58 -5.96 -2.64 0.49
CA GLY A 58 -6.67 -3.54 1.42
C GLY A 58 -5.74 -4.19 2.42
N TYR A 59 -4.61 -4.75 1.97
CA TYR A 59 -3.61 -5.34 2.85
C TYR A 59 -2.90 -4.32 3.73
N ALA A 60 -2.51 -3.17 3.17
CA ALA A 60 -1.87 -2.10 3.94
C ALA A 60 -2.76 -1.61 5.09
N LYS A 61 -4.07 -1.45 4.85
CA LYS A 61 -5.06 -1.06 5.87
C LYS A 61 -5.17 -2.08 6.99
N ARG A 62 -5.19 -3.38 6.67
CA ARG A 62 -5.16 -4.45 7.68
C ARG A 62 -3.90 -4.37 8.53
N GLY A 63 -2.76 -4.06 7.91
CA GLY A 63 -1.49 -3.86 8.60
C GLY A 63 -1.48 -2.64 9.53
N VAL A 64 -2.02 -1.50 9.08
CA VAL A 64 -2.22 -0.31 9.94
C VAL A 64 -3.06 -0.68 11.15
N ALA A 65 -4.22 -1.31 10.95
CA ALA A 65 -5.12 -1.66 12.04
C ALA A 65 -4.46 -2.61 13.05
N LEU A 66 -3.71 -3.61 12.59
CA LEU A 66 -3.01 -4.53 13.46
C LEU A 66 -1.87 -3.84 14.23
N ALA A 67 -1.03 -3.04 13.56
CA ALA A 67 0.08 -2.34 14.19
C ALA A 67 -0.39 -1.29 15.22
N GLU A 68 -1.50 -0.59 14.93
CA GLU A 68 -2.14 0.30 15.89
C GLU A 68 -2.70 -0.47 17.10
N LYS A 69 -3.36 -1.60 16.87
CA LYS A 69 -3.93 -2.44 17.93
C LYS A 69 -2.86 -3.01 18.87
N THR A 70 -1.72 -3.44 18.33
CA THR A 70 -0.62 -4.00 19.13
C THR A 70 0.32 -2.93 19.70
N GLY A 71 0.19 -1.68 19.25
CA GLY A 71 1.08 -0.59 19.64
C GLY A 71 2.50 -0.73 19.08
N ASP A 72 2.69 -1.51 18.01
CA ASP A 72 3.99 -1.82 17.43
C ASP A 72 4.60 -0.58 16.76
N LYS A 73 5.63 -0.02 17.40
CA LYS A 73 6.27 1.23 16.98
C LYS A 73 7.17 1.08 15.75
N ASP A 74 7.55 -0.15 15.38
CA ASP A 74 8.39 -0.42 14.22
C ASP A 74 7.54 -0.64 12.96
N TRP A 75 6.41 -1.33 13.10
CA TRP A 75 5.50 -1.64 12.00
C TRP A 75 4.51 -0.52 11.70
N GLN A 76 4.06 0.22 12.71
CA GLN A 76 3.12 1.33 12.52
C GLN A 76 3.57 2.35 11.46
N PRO A 77 4.78 2.93 11.51
CA PRO A 77 5.23 3.87 10.48
C PRO A 77 5.39 3.21 9.10
N LYS A 78 5.76 1.92 9.04
CA LYS A 78 5.87 1.18 7.76
C LYS A 78 4.52 1.02 7.09
N PHE A 79 3.48 0.64 7.84
CA PHE A 79 2.15 0.47 7.28
C PHE A 79 1.49 1.80 6.90
N TYR A 80 1.74 2.88 7.66
CA TYR A 80 1.35 4.22 7.23
C TYR A 80 2.00 4.63 5.91
N GLU A 81 3.29 4.35 5.72
CA GLU A 81 3.97 4.57 4.44
C GLU A 81 3.29 3.80 3.31
N MET A 82 3.10 2.49 3.50
CA MET A 82 2.50 1.62 2.49
C MET A 82 1.12 2.13 2.09
N GLN A 83 0.24 2.38 3.07
CA GLN A 83 -1.09 2.91 2.80
C GLN A 83 -1.04 4.28 2.09
N GLY A 84 -0.15 5.18 2.52
CA GLY A 84 0.05 6.48 1.88
C GLY A 84 0.50 6.35 0.42
N ARG A 85 1.44 5.45 0.13
CA ARG A 85 1.88 5.14 -1.24
C ARG A 85 0.75 4.56 -2.09
N MET A 86 -0.10 3.70 -1.53
CA MET A 86 -1.24 3.15 -2.28
C MET A 86 -2.24 4.24 -2.65
N HIS A 87 -2.57 5.12 -1.70
CA HIS A 87 -3.41 6.28 -1.97
C HIS A 87 -2.80 7.20 -3.05
N ALA A 88 -1.50 7.43 -3.02
CA ALA A 88 -0.82 8.24 -4.05
C ALA A 88 -0.93 7.61 -5.45
N ASN A 89 -0.72 6.30 -5.56
CA ASN A 89 -0.84 5.57 -6.84
C ASN A 89 -2.29 5.52 -7.34
N LEU A 90 -3.27 5.62 -6.44
CA LEU A 90 -4.70 5.75 -6.77
C LEU A 90 -5.14 7.21 -6.97
N SER A 91 -4.21 8.16 -7.03
CA SER A 91 -4.48 9.60 -7.16
C SER A 91 -5.33 10.20 -6.02
N GLN A 92 -5.37 9.55 -4.86
CA GLN A 92 -6.09 9.99 -3.65
C GLN A 92 -5.14 10.81 -2.77
N LEU A 93 -4.76 11.99 -3.26
CA LEU A 93 -3.64 12.78 -2.71
C LEU A 93 -3.84 13.22 -1.25
N ASP A 94 -5.07 13.59 -0.86
CA ASP A 94 -5.36 13.98 0.54
C ASP A 94 -5.15 12.82 1.51
N SER A 95 -5.60 11.64 1.12
CA SER A 95 -5.41 10.41 1.90
C SER A 95 -3.94 10.00 1.94
N ALA A 96 -3.23 10.14 0.80
CA ALA A 96 -1.79 9.90 0.73
C ALA A 96 -1.03 10.80 1.72
N MET A 97 -1.30 12.11 1.69
CA MET A 97 -0.69 13.09 2.58
C MET A 97 -0.97 12.78 4.05
N CYS A 98 -2.22 12.44 4.39
CA CYS A 98 -2.60 12.08 5.75
C CYS A 98 -1.75 10.93 6.29
N PHE A 99 -1.65 9.82 5.54
CA PHE A 99 -0.90 8.64 6.00
C PHE A 99 0.62 8.82 5.95
N LEU A 100 1.15 9.51 4.93
CA LEU A 100 2.59 9.83 4.88
C LEU A 100 3.01 10.76 6.02
N THR A 101 2.13 11.66 6.46
CA THR A 101 2.39 12.53 7.62
C THR A 101 2.34 11.75 8.94
N LYS A 102 1.41 10.79 9.08
CA LYS A 102 1.33 9.91 10.26
C LYS A 102 2.58 9.06 10.48
N ARG A 103 3.33 8.74 9.43
CA ARG A 103 4.63 8.04 9.52
C ARG A 103 5.68 8.79 10.35
N TRP A 104 5.62 10.11 10.44
CA TRP A 104 6.71 10.95 10.96
C TRP A 104 6.57 11.46 12.41
N PRO A 105 6.13 10.70 13.45
CA PRO A 105 5.85 11.30 14.76
C PRO A 105 7.12 11.57 15.59
N ALA A 106 8.03 12.41 15.08
CA ALA A 106 9.13 13.07 15.80
C ALA A 106 9.63 14.37 15.10
N THR A 107 9.49 14.49 13.77
CA THR A 107 9.95 15.69 13.05
C THR A 107 8.88 16.79 12.98
N GLN A 108 7.63 16.52 13.33
CA GLN A 108 6.50 17.45 13.18
C GLN A 108 6.59 18.73 14.05
N GLN A 109 7.55 18.86 14.97
CA GLN A 109 7.86 20.17 15.54
C GLN A 109 8.46 21.14 14.50
N TRP A 110 9.07 20.64 13.41
CA TRP A 110 9.80 21.43 12.41
C TRP A 110 8.91 21.94 11.28
N ALA A 111 8.05 21.08 10.70
CA ALA A 111 7.26 21.41 9.51
C ALA A 111 6.08 22.35 9.86
N THR A 112 5.39 22.08 10.97
CA THR A 112 4.27 22.90 11.45
C THR A 112 4.74 24.28 11.96
N LYS A 113 5.97 24.38 12.49
CA LYS A 113 6.59 25.66 12.91
C LYS A 113 7.06 26.48 11.71
N ARG A 114 7.58 25.85 10.65
CA ARG A 114 8.03 26.53 9.42
C ARG A 114 6.88 27.07 8.57
N ALA A 115 5.78 26.31 8.45
CA ALA A 115 4.57 26.76 7.75
C ALA A 115 3.86 27.94 8.44
N ARG A 116 4.04 28.12 9.76
CA ARG A 116 3.44 29.21 10.55
C ARG A 116 4.30 30.49 10.59
N LEU A 117 5.58 30.42 10.19
CA LEU A 117 6.54 31.53 10.27
C LEU A 117 6.89 32.17 8.91
N LEU A 118 6.43 31.60 7.79
CA LEU A 118 6.66 32.18 6.46
C LEU A 118 5.41 32.93 5.97
N PRO A 119 5.54 34.18 5.51
CA PRO A 119 4.47 34.84 4.78
C PRO A 119 4.12 34.03 3.53
N ILE A 120 2.82 33.98 3.18
CA ILE A 120 2.25 33.19 2.08
C ILE A 120 2.99 33.42 0.75
N SER A 121 3.55 34.62 0.54
CA SER A 121 4.31 35.02 -0.65
C SER A 121 5.65 34.30 -0.89
N LYS A 122 6.12 33.47 0.06
CA LYS A 122 7.38 32.71 -0.08
C LYS A 122 7.18 31.20 -0.18
N LEU A 123 5.95 30.73 -0.38
CA LEU A 123 5.69 29.31 -0.62
C LEU A 123 5.99 28.97 -2.09
N PRO A 124 6.68 27.85 -2.36
CA PRO A 124 6.99 27.45 -3.73
C PRO A 124 5.68 27.14 -4.48
N GLY A 125 5.35 27.99 -5.45
CA GLY A 125 4.13 27.89 -6.27
C GLY A 125 3.07 28.96 -6.00
N SER A 126 3.25 29.87 -5.03
CA SER A 126 2.37 31.04 -4.89
C SER A 126 2.73 32.09 -5.95
N THR A 127 2.18 31.96 -7.15
CA THR A 127 2.16 33.08 -8.10
C THR A 127 1.25 34.16 -7.53
N ASN A 128 1.80 35.36 -7.30
CA ASN A 128 1.04 36.56 -6.93
C ASN A 128 0.07 36.89 -8.09
N ALA A 129 -1.12 36.32 -8.05
CA ALA A 129 -2.29 36.97 -8.61
C ALA A 129 -2.71 37.99 -7.55
N ASP A 130 -2.11 39.17 -7.61
CA ASP A 130 -2.72 40.44 -7.22
C ASP A 130 -1.64 41.53 -7.27
N GLU A 131 -1.94 42.55 -8.07
CA GLU A 131 -1.46 43.94 -7.97
C GLU A 131 -0.01 44.24 -8.39
N LYS A 132 0.29 45.29 -9.17
CA LYS A 132 -0.45 46.17 -10.08
C LYS A 132 0.60 46.98 -10.85
#